data_AF-C0DZD3-F1
#
_entry.id   AF-C0DZD3-F1
#
_cell.length_a   1.000
_cell.length_b   1.000
_cell.length_c   1.000
_cell.angle_alpha   90.00
_cell.angle_beta   90.00
_cell.angle_gamma   90.00
#
_symmetry.space_group_name_H-M   'P 1'
#
loop_
_entity.id
_entity.type
_entity.pdbx_description
1 polymer ?
#
loop_
_entity_poly.entity_id
_entity_poly.type
_entity_poly.pdbx_seq_one_letter_code
_entity_poly.pdbx_strand_id
1 'polypeptide(L)'
;MIFKLFALIVAAVTGLLGLLGMHQPVPKPLPTPSMPTSTPTSTASSDSTGVPAPSTSVNAAPEPLRPVAMDMPAGTHPATKADMSKFLSHNWTSTANKYAVIYMGKSQPFNGTEEIKKEFNGNVPEGLRMLTYDPTCNAVQTAVWFDGNTMRTTAWGMQTLRGCQIDVEKQSEEFQTFMKQSDIYFNAAGDRAYLKRADGKVSEWIVATN
;
A
#
# COMPACT_ATOMS: atom_id res chain seq x y z
N MET A 1 26.50 14.44 -24.44
CA MET A 1 25.49 15.53 -24.38
C MET A 1 24.12 14.97 -23.97
N ILE A 2 24.05 14.24 -22.84
CA ILE A 2 22.87 13.44 -22.45
C ILE A 2 22.14 13.96 -21.20
N PHE A 3 22.61 15.10 -20.66
CA PHE A 3 22.12 15.70 -19.40
C PHE A 3 21.17 16.90 -19.60
N LYS A 4 20.55 17.05 -20.78
CA LYS A 4 19.62 18.17 -21.06
C LYS A 4 18.21 17.78 -21.50
N LEU A 5 17.90 16.50 -21.65
CA LEU A 5 16.57 16.04 -22.10
C LEU A 5 15.57 15.76 -20.96
N PHE A 6 16.00 15.65 -19.71
CA PHE A 6 15.11 15.34 -18.59
C PHE A 6 14.43 16.57 -17.96
N ALA A 7 14.91 17.79 -18.24
CA ALA A 7 14.34 19.02 -17.69
C ALA A 7 13.13 19.56 -18.49
N LEU A 8 12.84 19.02 -19.69
CA LEU A 8 11.83 19.56 -20.60
C LEU A 8 10.47 18.84 -20.56
N ILE A 9 10.38 17.69 -19.88
CA ILE A 9 9.13 16.90 -19.85
C ILE A 9 8.25 17.25 -18.64
N VAL A 10 8.80 17.89 -17.60
CA VAL A 10 8.03 18.31 -16.40
C VAL A 10 7.20 19.59 -16.65
N ALA A 11 7.49 20.37 -17.70
CA ALA A 11 6.76 21.61 -18.00
C ALA A 11 5.56 21.42 -18.96
N ALA A 12 5.43 20.28 -19.65
CA ALA A 12 4.37 20.08 -20.63
C ALA A 12 3.05 19.53 -20.05
N VAL A 13 3.10 18.91 -18.86
CA VAL A 13 1.89 18.37 -18.20
C VAL A 13 1.23 19.40 -17.27
N THR A 14 1.96 20.41 -16.81
CA THR A 14 1.40 21.54 -16.04
C THR A 14 0.79 22.64 -16.92
N GLY A 15 1.14 22.70 -18.21
CA GLY A 15 0.59 23.70 -19.15
C GLY A 15 -0.79 23.37 -19.73
N LEU A 16 -1.18 22.09 -19.80
CA LEU A 16 -2.46 21.69 -20.41
C LEU A 16 -3.63 21.65 -19.41
N LEU A 17 -3.34 21.61 -18.10
CA LEU A 17 -4.36 21.77 -17.04
C LEU A 17 -4.67 23.23 -16.71
N GLY A 18 -3.91 24.19 -17.25
CA GLY A 18 -4.11 25.63 -17.04
C GLY A 18 -5.05 26.33 -18.03
N LEU A 19 -5.59 25.62 -19.04
CA LEU A 19 -6.39 26.21 -20.13
C LEU A 19 -7.88 25.82 -20.12
N LEU A 20 -8.32 24.98 -19.18
CA LEU A 20 -9.74 24.69 -18.97
C LEU A 20 -10.22 25.40 -17.71
N GLY A 21 -10.52 26.68 -17.88
CA GLY A 21 -11.21 27.47 -16.89
C GLY A 21 -12.59 26.89 -16.60
N MET A 22 -12.75 26.33 -15.40
CA MET A 22 -14.05 26.21 -14.74
C MET A 22 -14.02 27.15 -13.54
N HIS A 23 -14.77 28.26 -13.67
CA HIS A 23 -15.09 29.16 -12.58
C HIS A 23 -15.76 28.37 -11.45
N GLN A 24 -15.09 28.19 -10.30
CA GLN A 24 -15.77 27.78 -9.07
C GLN A 24 -16.43 29.01 -8.43
N PRO A 25 -17.73 28.98 -8.12
CA PRO A 25 -18.39 30.02 -7.34
C PRO A 25 -17.86 30.02 -5.91
N VAL A 26 -17.50 31.21 -5.41
CA VAL A 26 -17.12 31.47 -4.02
C VAL A 26 -18.29 31.11 -3.08
N PRO A 27 -18.10 30.26 -2.05
CA PRO A 27 -19.11 30.09 -1.00
C PRO A 27 -19.22 31.37 -0.15
N LYS A 28 -20.42 31.94 -0.16
CA LYS A 28 -20.83 33.09 0.67
C LYS A 28 -20.88 32.69 2.16
N PRO A 29 -20.49 33.54 3.12
CA PRO A 29 -20.62 33.23 4.54
C PRO A 29 -22.09 33.29 4.99
N LEU A 30 -22.55 32.30 5.76
CA LEU A 30 -23.86 32.27 6.46
C LEU A 30 -23.60 32.06 7.98
N PRO A 31 -24.54 32.41 8.87
CA PRO A 31 -24.30 33.34 9.96
C PRO A 31 -24.31 32.59 11.30
N THR A 32 -23.74 33.24 12.31
CA THR A 32 -23.76 32.81 13.71
C THR A 32 -25.19 32.72 14.26
N PRO A 33 -25.59 31.63 14.94
CA PRO A 33 -26.78 31.66 15.78
C PRO A 33 -26.43 32.03 17.22
N SER A 34 -27.16 33.03 17.71
CA SER A 34 -27.11 33.61 19.04
C SER A 34 -27.56 32.65 20.15
N MET A 35 -26.92 32.82 21.30
CA MET A 35 -27.32 32.32 22.62
C MET A 35 -28.74 32.76 22.99
N PRO A 36 -29.54 31.90 23.64
CA PRO A 36 -30.59 32.37 24.54
C PRO A 36 -30.33 31.91 25.98
N THR A 37 -30.15 32.89 26.86
CA THR A 37 -30.35 32.77 28.31
C THR A 37 -31.85 32.86 28.58
N SER A 38 -32.44 31.83 29.20
CA SER A 38 -33.72 31.91 29.94
C SER A 38 -33.89 30.67 30.84
N THR A 39 -33.99 30.90 32.14
CA THR A 39 -34.49 30.00 33.20
C THR A 39 -35.58 30.77 33.96
N PRO A 40 -36.41 30.19 34.86
CA PRO A 40 -36.96 28.81 34.97
C PRO A 40 -38.50 28.79 35.13
N THR A 41 -39.18 27.66 34.85
CA THR A 41 -40.42 27.28 35.57
C THR A 41 -40.57 25.77 35.63
N SER A 42 -40.59 25.22 36.85
CA SER A 42 -40.83 23.80 37.17
C SER A 42 -42.31 23.42 37.04
N THR A 43 -42.61 22.21 36.55
CA THR A 43 -43.73 21.35 37.01
C THR A 43 -43.42 19.90 36.60
N ALA A 44 -43.63 18.98 37.55
CA ALA A 44 -43.21 17.58 37.55
C ALA A 44 -44.09 16.64 36.68
N SER A 45 -43.51 15.56 36.14
CA SER A 45 -43.90 14.16 36.42
C SER A 45 -43.11 13.15 35.55
N SER A 46 -42.91 11.98 36.14
CA SER A 46 -42.15 10.77 35.78
C SER A 46 -42.19 10.30 34.32
N ASP A 47 -41.05 9.86 33.79
CA ASP A 47 -40.83 8.49 33.27
C ASP A 47 -39.37 8.26 32.82
N SER A 48 -38.86 7.06 33.11
CA SER A 48 -37.48 6.59 32.83
C SER A 48 -37.05 6.74 31.38
N THR A 49 -35.96 7.48 31.13
CA THR A 49 -35.05 7.22 30.00
C THR A 49 -33.62 7.54 30.39
N GLY A 50 -32.75 6.54 30.32
CA GLY A 50 -31.33 6.66 30.67
C GLY A 50 -30.61 7.64 29.76
N VAL A 51 -29.85 8.54 30.38
CA VAL A 51 -28.96 9.49 29.70
C VAL A 51 -27.95 8.72 28.83
N PRO A 52 -27.77 9.04 27.54
CA PRO A 52 -26.64 8.51 26.79
C PRO A 52 -25.37 9.11 27.38
N ALA A 53 -24.49 8.27 27.93
CA ALA A 53 -23.14 8.68 28.27
C ALA A 53 -22.46 9.28 27.02
N PRO A 54 -21.68 10.37 27.15
CA PRO A 54 -20.96 10.91 26.01
C PRO A 54 -20.02 9.83 25.49
N SER A 55 -20.20 9.44 24.22
CA SER A 55 -19.28 8.57 23.51
C SER A 55 -17.90 9.20 23.59
N THR A 56 -17.06 8.66 24.47
CA THR A 56 -15.63 8.92 24.43
C THR A 56 -15.16 8.39 23.08
N SER A 57 -14.94 9.30 22.13
CA SER A 57 -14.19 8.97 20.94
C SER A 57 -12.84 8.48 21.44
N VAL A 58 -12.66 7.16 21.42
CA VAL A 58 -11.36 6.55 21.66
C VAL A 58 -10.51 7.00 20.50
N ASN A 59 -9.81 8.13 20.69
CA ASN A 59 -8.72 8.54 19.83
C ASN A 59 -7.60 7.54 20.12
N ALA A 60 -7.74 6.33 19.58
CA ALA A 60 -6.74 5.29 19.72
C ALA A 60 -5.45 5.87 19.16
N ALA A 61 -4.43 6.00 20.02
CA ALA A 61 -3.11 6.37 19.57
C ALA A 61 -2.72 5.42 18.43
N PRO A 62 -2.10 5.92 17.33
CA PRO A 62 -1.64 5.06 16.25
C PRO A 62 -0.83 3.90 16.82
N GLU A 63 -1.17 2.67 16.42
CA GLU A 63 -0.40 1.51 16.84
C GLU A 63 1.07 1.72 16.44
N PRO A 64 2.04 1.52 17.35
CA PRO A 64 3.44 1.73 17.03
C PRO A 64 3.86 0.91 15.81
N LEU A 65 4.39 1.59 14.79
CA LEU A 65 4.85 0.92 13.57
C LEU A 65 6.04 0.02 13.90
N ARG A 66 5.94 -1.26 13.52
CA ARG A 66 7.05 -2.21 13.65
C ARG A 66 8.04 -2.03 12.50
N PRO A 67 9.34 -2.24 12.73
CA PRO A 67 10.31 -2.30 11.65
C PRO A 67 9.91 -3.35 10.61
N VAL A 68 9.99 -2.99 9.33
CA VAL A 68 9.70 -3.91 8.22
C VAL A 68 10.84 -4.90 8.03
N ALA A 69 12.07 -4.39 8.12
CA ALA A 69 13.29 -5.15 7.93
C ALA A 69 13.72 -5.82 9.25
N MET A 70 13.98 -7.12 9.16
CA MET A 70 14.51 -7.95 10.24
C MET A 70 15.64 -8.84 9.74
N ASP A 71 16.29 -9.55 10.66
CA ASP A 71 17.26 -10.60 10.30
C ASP A 71 16.53 -11.91 9.97
N MET A 72 17.13 -12.73 9.11
CA MET A 72 16.54 -14.00 8.69
C MET A 72 16.38 -14.96 9.88
N PRO A 73 15.16 -15.49 10.14
CA PRO A 73 14.98 -16.51 11.17
C PRO A 73 15.76 -17.79 10.88
N ALA A 74 16.22 -18.48 11.93
CA ALA A 74 16.85 -19.78 11.77
C ALA A 74 15.87 -20.82 11.20
N GLY A 75 16.38 -21.78 10.43
CA GLY A 75 15.57 -22.86 9.85
C GLY A 75 14.74 -22.45 8.63
N THR A 76 14.94 -21.26 8.08
CA THR A 76 14.38 -20.90 6.76
C THR A 76 15.17 -21.55 5.64
N HIS A 77 14.51 -21.79 4.50
CA HIS A 77 15.14 -22.27 3.27
C HIS A 77 14.70 -21.43 2.06
N PRO A 78 15.50 -21.36 0.98
CA PRO A 78 15.04 -20.82 -0.29
C PRO A 78 13.74 -21.52 -0.72
N ALA A 79 12.82 -20.76 -1.31
CA ALA A 79 11.54 -21.31 -1.74
C ALA A 79 11.75 -22.43 -2.79
N THR A 80 11.18 -23.59 -2.51
CA THR A 80 11.12 -24.71 -3.45
C THR A 80 10.01 -24.47 -4.48
N LYS A 81 9.87 -25.37 -5.47
CA LYS A 81 8.75 -25.31 -6.42
C LYS A 81 7.38 -25.38 -5.73
N ALA A 82 7.25 -26.16 -4.66
CA ALA A 82 6.00 -26.26 -3.91
C ALA A 82 5.69 -24.96 -3.16
N ASP A 83 6.71 -24.36 -2.54
CA ASP A 83 6.56 -23.07 -1.87
C ASP A 83 6.20 -21.96 -2.83
N MET A 84 6.83 -21.93 -4.02
CA MET A 84 6.48 -20.97 -5.07
C MET A 84 5.04 -21.16 -5.55
N SER A 85 4.57 -22.40 -5.72
CA SER A 85 3.16 -22.65 -6.04
C SER A 85 2.21 -22.12 -4.96
N LYS A 86 2.57 -22.26 -3.68
CA LYS A 86 1.82 -21.68 -2.56
C LYS A 86 1.86 -20.15 -2.57
N PHE A 87 3.04 -19.56 -2.77
CA PHE A 87 3.21 -18.11 -2.85
C PHE A 87 2.34 -17.48 -3.93
N LEU A 88 2.35 -18.07 -5.13
CA LEU A 88 1.60 -17.59 -6.29
C LEU A 88 0.08 -17.74 -6.16
N SER A 89 -0.40 -18.63 -5.30
CA SER A 89 -1.83 -18.93 -5.13
C SER A 89 -2.51 -18.18 -3.98
N HIS A 90 -1.75 -17.48 -3.13
CA HIS A 90 -2.28 -16.83 -1.93
C HIS A 90 -2.00 -15.33 -1.94
N ASN A 91 -2.83 -14.57 -1.24
CA ASN A 91 -2.48 -13.20 -0.85
C ASN A 91 -1.68 -13.25 0.45
N TRP A 92 -0.82 -12.27 0.66
CA TRP A 92 0.12 -12.26 1.78
C TRP A 92 0.01 -10.94 2.55
N THR A 93 -0.15 -11.01 3.86
CA THR A 93 -0.19 -9.84 4.75
C THR A 93 1.09 -9.78 5.56
N SER A 94 1.68 -8.59 5.70
CA SER A 94 2.91 -8.43 6.49
C SER A 94 2.64 -8.61 7.99
N THR A 95 3.60 -9.21 8.68
CA THR A 95 3.60 -9.28 10.15
C THR A 95 4.01 -7.95 10.81
N ALA A 96 4.65 -7.05 10.07
CA ALA A 96 5.06 -5.72 10.55
C ALA A 96 3.93 -4.68 10.46
N ASN A 97 3.03 -4.82 9.46
CA ASN A 97 1.85 -3.98 9.33
C ASN A 97 0.73 -4.72 8.57
N LYS A 98 -0.44 -4.86 9.20
CA LYS A 98 -1.60 -5.57 8.62
C LYS A 98 -2.18 -4.90 7.36
N TYR A 99 -1.91 -3.62 7.14
CA TYR A 99 -2.32 -2.89 5.94
C TYR A 99 -1.35 -3.06 4.77
N ALA A 100 -0.19 -3.70 5.00
CA ALA A 100 0.69 -4.12 3.92
C ALA A 100 0.26 -5.49 3.40
N VAL A 101 -0.19 -5.56 2.15
CA VAL A 101 -0.76 -6.77 1.53
C VAL A 101 -0.24 -6.95 0.11
N ILE A 102 0.26 -8.15 -0.21
CA ILE A 102 0.59 -8.56 -1.57
C ILE A 102 -0.58 -9.38 -2.12
N TYR A 103 -1.27 -8.87 -3.14
CA TYR A 103 -2.42 -9.57 -3.74
C TYR A 103 -1.98 -10.61 -4.78
N MET A 104 -1.02 -11.47 -4.44
CA MET A 104 -0.42 -12.41 -5.37
C MET A 104 -1.42 -13.46 -5.88
N GLY A 105 -2.28 -14.00 -5.02
CA GLY A 105 -3.34 -14.94 -5.42
C GLY A 105 -4.37 -14.34 -6.37
N LYS A 106 -4.45 -13.01 -6.48
CA LYS A 106 -5.28 -12.29 -7.45
C LYS A 106 -4.52 -11.83 -8.69
N SER A 107 -3.18 -11.96 -8.70
CA SER A 107 -2.35 -11.58 -9.84
C SER A 107 -2.73 -12.39 -11.08
N GLN A 108 -2.76 -11.73 -12.24
CA GLN A 108 -3.17 -12.35 -13.49
C GLN A 108 -1.99 -12.49 -14.45
N PRO A 109 -1.91 -13.56 -15.26
CA PRO A 109 -0.97 -13.64 -16.36
C PRO A 109 -1.05 -12.38 -17.23
N PHE A 110 0.10 -11.90 -17.66
CA PHE A 110 0.19 -10.60 -18.32
C PHE A 110 1.27 -10.62 -19.41
N ASN A 111 0.86 -10.34 -20.66
CA ASN A 111 1.74 -10.44 -21.84
C ASN A 111 2.59 -9.18 -22.08
N GLY A 112 2.56 -8.21 -21.16
CA GLY A 112 3.23 -6.91 -21.33
C GLY A 112 2.39 -5.91 -22.13
N THR A 113 2.33 -4.65 -21.67
CA THR A 113 1.96 -3.52 -22.52
C THR A 113 3.13 -3.17 -23.44
N GLU A 114 2.92 -2.26 -24.39
CA GLU A 114 4.01 -1.79 -25.26
C GLU A 114 5.13 -1.09 -24.46
N GLU A 115 4.79 -0.41 -23.37
CA GLU A 115 5.75 0.21 -22.45
C GLU A 115 6.62 -0.85 -21.76
N ILE A 116 6.00 -1.92 -21.26
CA ILE A 116 6.71 -3.00 -20.58
C ILE A 116 7.54 -3.81 -21.56
N LYS A 117 7.04 -4.05 -22.78
CA LYS A 117 7.84 -4.68 -23.84
C LYS A 117 9.07 -3.86 -24.19
N LYS A 118 8.99 -2.52 -24.18
CA LYS A 118 10.18 -1.66 -24.39
C LYS A 118 11.20 -1.82 -23.26
N GLU A 119 10.77 -1.93 -22.01
CA GLU A 119 11.65 -2.18 -20.86
C GLU A 119 12.46 -3.47 -21.02
N PHE A 120 11.87 -4.49 -21.66
CA PHE A 120 12.50 -5.78 -21.92
C PHE A 120 13.06 -5.95 -23.35
N ASN A 121 13.19 -4.88 -24.14
CA ASN A 121 13.64 -4.95 -25.54
C ASN A 121 12.84 -5.98 -26.39
N GLY A 122 11.55 -6.15 -26.10
CA GLY A 122 10.64 -7.10 -26.73
C GLY A 122 10.61 -8.51 -26.11
N ASN A 123 11.57 -8.85 -25.24
CA ASN A 123 11.71 -10.19 -24.67
C ASN A 123 11.12 -10.25 -23.25
N VAL A 124 9.80 -10.25 -23.18
CA VAL A 124 9.07 -10.30 -21.90
C VAL A 124 9.37 -11.61 -21.15
N PRO A 125 9.70 -11.58 -19.85
CA PRO A 125 9.95 -12.78 -19.06
C PRO A 125 8.76 -13.76 -19.07
N GLU A 126 9.08 -15.06 -19.07
CA GLU A 126 8.06 -16.09 -18.90
C GLU A 126 7.36 -15.95 -17.55
N GLY A 127 6.04 -16.18 -17.54
CA GLY A 127 5.25 -16.13 -16.31
C GLY A 127 5.07 -14.72 -15.76
N LEU A 128 5.29 -13.67 -16.56
CA LEU A 128 4.98 -12.29 -16.17
C LEU A 128 3.50 -12.17 -15.74
N ARG A 129 3.27 -11.46 -14.65
CA ARG A 129 1.95 -11.25 -14.06
C ARG A 129 1.73 -9.79 -13.74
N MET A 130 0.49 -9.33 -13.83
CA MET A 130 0.11 -8.04 -13.26
C MET A 130 -0.13 -8.23 -11.76
N LEU A 131 0.58 -7.46 -10.93
CA LEU A 131 0.49 -7.50 -9.49
C LEU A 131 -0.01 -6.15 -8.96
N THR A 132 -1.00 -6.22 -8.08
CA THR A 132 -1.34 -5.11 -7.18
C THR A 132 -0.87 -5.48 -5.77
N TYR A 133 -0.32 -4.53 -5.05
CA TYR A 133 -0.02 -4.68 -3.62
C TYR A 133 -0.24 -3.35 -2.90
N ASP A 134 -0.56 -3.44 -1.61
CA ASP A 134 -0.63 -2.31 -0.70
C ASP A 134 0.65 -2.30 0.14
N PRO A 135 1.51 -1.27 0.04
CA PRO A 135 2.68 -1.12 0.89
C PRO A 135 2.36 -0.45 2.24
N THR A 136 1.08 -0.12 2.51
CA THR A 136 0.44 0.48 3.71
C THR A 136 -0.37 1.74 3.37
N CYS A 137 0.16 2.63 2.53
CA CYS A 137 -0.45 3.95 2.26
C CYS A 137 -1.23 4.00 0.94
N ASN A 138 -0.50 3.86 -0.18
CA ASN A 138 -1.05 3.97 -1.53
C ASN A 138 -0.84 2.67 -2.28
N ALA A 139 -1.92 2.10 -2.83
CA ALA A 139 -1.86 0.88 -3.61
C ALA A 139 -0.93 1.07 -4.82
N VAL A 140 -0.13 0.05 -5.11
CA VAL A 140 0.82 0.02 -6.21
C VAL A 140 0.45 -1.10 -7.17
N GLN A 141 0.51 -0.82 -8.47
CA GLN A 141 0.42 -1.82 -9.53
C GLN A 141 1.75 -1.90 -10.28
N THR A 142 2.19 -3.11 -10.59
CA THR A 142 3.44 -3.39 -11.31
C THR A 142 3.33 -4.72 -12.04
N ALA A 143 4.22 -4.97 -13.01
CA ALA A 143 4.41 -6.31 -13.52
C ALA A 143 5.47 -7.05 -12.70
N VAL A 144 5.21 -8.31 -12.38
CA VAL A 144 6.10 -9.17 -11.57
C VAL A 144 6.44 -10.43 -12.34
N TRP A 145 7.69 -10.88 -12.22
CA TRP A 145 8.13 -12.18 -12.72
C TRP A 145 9.08 -12.85 -11.73
N PHE A 146 9.32 -14.13 -11.95
CA PHE A 146 10.11 -14.97 -11.07
C PHE A 146 11.16 -15.75 -11.85
N ASP A 147 12.37 -15.77 -11.31
CA ASP A 147 13.49 -16.56 -11.79
C ASP A 147 13.90 -17.51 -10.67
N GLY A 148 13.39 -18.74 -10.72
CA GLY A 148 13.38 -19.63 -9.56
C GLY A 148 12.59 -19.02 -8.40
N ASN A 149 13.28 -18.73 -7.30
CA ASN A 149 12.71 -18.07 -6.13
C ASN A 149 12.99 -16.56 -6.06
N THR A 150 13.66 -15.98 -7.06
CA THR A 150 13.92 -14.53 -7.11
C THR A 150 12.75 -13.82 -7.77
N MET A 151 12.04 -13.01 -7.01
CA MET A 151 11.01 -12.09 -7.48
C MET A 151 11.65 -10.81 -8.02
N ARG A 152 11.13 -10.30 -9.13
CA ARG A 152 11.50 -9.00 -9.69
C ARG A 152 10.24 -8.29 -10.19
N THR A 153 10.22 -6.96 -10.07
CA THR A 153 9.13 -6.13 -10.60
C THR A 153 9.65 -5.09 -11.57
N THR A 154 8.79 -4.66 -12.49
CA THR A 154 9.06 -3.50 -13.35
C THR A 154 8.96 -2.21 -12.54
N ALA A 155 9.12 -1.06 -13.20
CA ALA A 155 8.71 0.21 -12.62
C ALA A 155 7.26 0.16 -12.11
N TRP A 156 6.97 0.96 -11.09
CA TRP A 156 5.71 0.95 -10.36
C TRP A 156 4.76 2.04 -10.86
N GLY A 157 3.46 1.74 -10.87
CA GLY A 157 2.40 2.73 -11.04
C GLY A 157 1.54 2.83 -9.78
N MET A 158 1.50 4.00 -9.14
CA MET A 158 0.59 4.24 -8.03
C MET A 158 -0.87 4.19 -8.52
N GLN A 159 -1.69 3.39 -7.87
CA GLN A 159 -3.13 3.26 -8.15
C GLN A 159 -3.97 4.21 -7.32
N THR A 160 -3.48 4.58 -6.13
CA THR A 160 -4.12 5.59 -5.29
C THR A 160 -3.12 6.69 -4.97
N LEU A 161 -3.64 7.91 -4.76
CA LEU A 161 -2.86 9.06 -4.36
C LEU A 161 -3.56 9.74 -3.18
N ARG A 162 -3.24 9.28 -1.98
CA ARG A 162 -3.72 9.80 -0.70
C ARG A 162 -2.55 10.35 0.09
N GLY A 163 -2.78 11.44 0.82
CA GLY A 163 -1.84 11.91 1.82
C GLY A 163 -1.87 10.99 3.04
N CYS A 164 -0.71 10.52 3.47
CA CYS A 164 -0.56 9.66 4.63
C CYS A 164 0.30 10.34 5.70
N GLN A 165 0.30 9.79 6.91
CA GLN A 165 1.24 10.25 7.93
C GLN A 165 2.68 9.91 7.48
N ILE A 166 3.63 10.80 7.78
CA ILE A 166 5.03 10.67 7.35
C ILE A 166 5.63 9.30 7.69
N ASP A 167 5.34 8.77 8.88
CA ASP A 167 5.91 7.48 9.29
C ASP A 167 5.28 6.30 8.55
N VAL A 168 4.02 6.41 8.13
CA VAL A 168 3.36 5.43 7.25
C VAL A 168 3.96 5.52 5.83
N GLU A 169 4.26 6.72 5.35
CA GLU A 169 4.93 6.90 4.05
C GLU A 169 6.33 6.29 4.04
N LYS A 170 7.13 6.52 5.08
CA LYS A 170 8.46 5.88 5.22
C LYS A 170 8.37 4.36 5.28
N GLN A 171 7.38 3.82 6.01
CA GLN A 171 7.17 2.37 6.05
C GLN A 171 6.73 1.82 4.69
N SER A 172 5.87 2.55 3.98
CA SER A 172 5.46 2.26 2.61
C SER A 172 6.65 2.22 1.65
N GLU A 173 7.56 3.19 1.73
CA GLU A 173 8.78 3.20 0.93
C GLU A 173 9.64 1.96 1.20
N GLU A 174 9.83 1.60 2.48
CA GLU A 174 10.61 0.41 2.86
C GLU A 174 9.98 -0.88 2.32
N PHE A 175 8.67 -1.06 2.44
CA PHE A 175 7.96 -2.21 1.86
C PHE A 175 8.16 -2.30 0.35
N GLN A 176 8.09 -1.17 -0.35
CA GLN A 176 8.28 -1.15 -1.78
C GLN A 176 9.71 -1.59 -2.18
N THR A 177 10.74 -1.33 -1.34
CA THR A 177 12.09 -1.84 -1.61
C THR A 177 12.17 -3.37 -1.64
N PHE A 178 11.42 -4.06 -0.78
CA PHE A 178 11.32 -5.53 -0.78
C PHE A 178 10.58 -6.04 -2.03
N MET A 179 9.63 -5.27 -2.55
CA MET A 179 8.89 -5.63 -3.76
C MET A 179 9.72 -5.49 -5.04
N LYS A 180 10.69 -4.57 -5.09
CA LYS A 180 11.52 -4.33 -6.30
C LYS A 180 12.24 -5.60 -6.77
N GLN A 181 12.97 -6.21 -5.86
CA GLN A 181 13.70 -7.46 -6.08
C GLN A 181 13.98 -8.12 -4.74
N SER A 182 13.51 -9.35 -4.58
CA SER A 182 13.78 -10.17 -3.39
C SER A 182 13.85 -11.63 -3.74
N ASP A 183 14.73 -12.35 -3.05
CA ASP A 183 14.68 -13.80 -3.00
C ASP A 183 13.62 -14.24 -2.00
N ILE A 184 12.80 -15.22 -2.39
CA ILE A 184 11.73 -15.74 -1.54
C ILE A 184 12.26 -16.93 -0.76
N TYR A 185 12.02 -16.90 0.54
CA TYR A 185 12.32 -17.96 1.50
C TYR A 185 11.06 -18.35 2.25
N PHE A 186 11.05 -19.57 2.79
CA PHE A 186 9.99 -20.07 3.65
C PHE A 186 10.58 -20.64 4.93
N ASN A 187 9.76 -20.67 5.98
CA ASN A 187 10.07 -21.47 7.17
C ASN A 187 9.77 -22.96 6.90
N ALA A 188 10.29 -23.84 7.76
CA ALA A 188 10.09 -25.28 7.62
C ALA A 188 8.60 -25.72 7.59
N ALA A 189 7.69 -24.98 8.23
CA ALA A 189 6.25 -25.27 8.20
C ALA A 189 5.56 -24.80 6.90
N GLY A 190 6.23 -23.96 6.11
CA GLY A 190 5.70 -23.39 4.88
C GLY A 190 4.57 -22.37 5.08
N ASP A 191 4.28 -21.93 6.30
CA ASP A 191 3.19 -21.00 6.62
C ASP A 191 3.65 -19.52 6.68
N ARG A 192 4.96 -19.28 6.62
CA ARG A 192 5.58 -17.95 6.58
C ARG A 192 6.48 -17.81 5.36
N ALA A 193 6.29 -16.73 4.62
CA ALA A 193 7.15 -16.34 3.52
C ALA A 193 8.03 -15.15 3.95
N TYR A 194 9.26 -15.12 3.45
CA TYR A 194 10.21 -14.05 3.70
C TYR A 194 10.74 -13.52 2.37
N LEU A 195 10.63 -12.21 2.18
CA LEU A 195 11.25 -11.51 1.06
C LEU A 195 12.62 -11.02 1.51
N LYS A 196 13.69 -11.59 0.96
CA LYS A 196 15.08 -11.26 1.30
C LYS A 196 15.70 -10.36 0.23
N ARG A 197 16.17 -9.20 0.64
CA ARG A 197 16.94 -8.28 -0.22
C ARG A 197 18.40 -8.71 -0.32
N ALA A 198 19.10 -8.12 -1.30
CA ALA A 198 20.53 -8.32 -1.51
C ALA A 198 21.41 -7.89 -0.32
N ASP A 199 20.96 -6.93 0.50
CA ASP A 199 21.64 -6.51 1.73
C ASP A 199 21.42 -7.48 2.92
N GLY A 200 20.71 -8.58 2.70
CA GLY A 200 20.46 -9.63 3.68
C GLY A 200 19.26 -9.36 4.60
N LYS A 201 18.64 -8.19 4.53
CA LYS A 201 17.42 -7.90 5.31
C LYS A 201 16.22 -8.64 4.75
N VAL A 202 15.31 -9.00 5.64
CA VAL A 202 14.09 -9.74 5.29
C VAL A 202 12.84 -9.02 5.77
N SER A 203 11.76 -9.20 5.02
CA SER A 203 10.41 -8.84 5.42
C SER A 203 9.56 -10.11 5.52
N GLU A 204 8.84 -10.27 6.63
CA GLU A 204 8.04 -11.46 6.93
C GLU A 204 6.55 -11.26 6.57
N TRP A 205 5.97 -12.32 5.98
CA TRP A 205 4.61 -12.34 5.47
C TRP A 205 3.92 -13.66 5.82
N ILE A 206 2.63 -13.56 6.12
CA ILE A 206 1.74 -14.70 6.34
C ILE A 206 0.61 -14.69 5.31
N VAL A 207 -0.03 -15.84 5.11
CA VAL A 207 -1.23 -15.91 4.24
C VAL A 207 -2.29 -14.95 4.79
N ALA A 208 -2.80 -14.07 3.93
CA ALA A 208 -3.87 -13.16 4.27
C ALA A 208 -5.16 -13.95 4.50
N THR A 209 -5.78 -13.77 5.66
CA THR A 209 -7.14 -14.26 5.92
C THR A 209 -8.13 -13.29 5.29
N ASN A 210 -9.06 -13.82 4.47
CA ASN A 210 -10.13 -13.02 3.86
C ASN A 210 -11.04 -12.37 4.89
#